data_AF-A0A248LHT9-F1
#
_entry.id   AF-A0A248LHT9-F1
#
_cell.length_a   1.000
_cell.length_b   1.000
_cell.length_c   1.000
_cell.angle_alpha   90.00
_cell.angle_beta   90.00
_cell.angle_gamma   90.00
#
_symmetry.space_group_name_H-M   'P 1'
#
loop_
_entity.id
_entity.type
_entity.pdbx_description
1 polymer ?
#
loop_
_entity_poly.entity_id
_entity_poly.type
_entity_poly.pdbx_seq_one_letter_code
_entity_poly.pdbx_strand_id
1 'polypeptide(L)' 'MEIDTSSGFARLDQAAVTAVRQWRFAPARHGDVPVAAWARVPIRFRLDEAG' A
#
# COMPACT_ATOMS: atom_id res chain seq x y z
N MET A 1 -6.88 0.06 6.95
CA MET A 1 -6.09 0.52 5.79
C MET A 1 -6.85 1.67 5.17
N GLU A 2 -6.19 2.80 4.98
CA GLU A 2 -6.78 4.03 4.48
C GLU A 2 -5.92 4.59 3.34
N ILE A 3 -6.52 5.46 2.52
CA ILE A 3 -5.80 6.19 1.49
C ILE A 3 -5.28 7.49 2.12
N ASP A 4 -3.95 7.61 2.21
CA ASP A 4 -3.27 8.82 2.69
C ASP A 4 -3.32 9.95 1.64
N THR A 5 -3.23 9.62 0.35
CA THR A 5 -3.37 10.57 -0.76
C THR A 5 -4.01 9.85 -1.95
N SER A 6 -5.13 10.39 -2.45
CA SER A 6 -5.85 9.83 -3.60
C SER A 6 -5.08 10.06 -4.90
N SER A 7 -5.21 9.12 -5.84
CA SER A 7 -4.72 9.28 -7.22
C SER A 7 -5.57 10.26 -8.05
N GLY A 8 -6.73 10.69 -7.55
CA GLY A 8 -7.74 11.41 -8.31
C GLY A 8 -8.67 10.50 -9.13
N PHE A 9 -8.42 9.18 -9.15
CA PHE A 9 -9.23 8.20 -9.88
C PHE A 9 -9.68 7.07 -8.95
N ALA A 10 -10.97 7.00 -8.66
CA ALA A 10 -11.53 6.01 -7.72
C ALA A 10 -11.17 4.56 -8.06
N ARG A 11 -11.09 4.21 -9.35
CA ARG A 11 -10.69 2.86 -9.78
C ARG A 11 -9.26 2.51 -9.41
N LEU A 12 -8.33 3.47 -9.51
CA LEU A 12 -6.93 3.27 -9.17
C LEU A 12 -6.75 3.19 -7.64
N ASP A 13 -7.48 4.01 -6.88
CA ASP A 13 -7.46 3.96 -5.41
C ASP A 13 -7.95 2.59 -4.89
N GLN A 14 -9.05 2.06 -5.45
CA GLN A 14 -9.55 0.74 -5.09
C GLN A 14 -8.59 -0.39 -5.49
N ALA A 15 -7.93 -0.27 -6.65
CA ALA A 15 -6.91 -1.21 -7.07
C ALA A 15 -5.70 -1.21 -6.11
N ALA A 16 -5.23 -0.04 -5.67
CA ALA A 16 -4.15 0.09 -4.69
C ALA A 16 -4.49 -0.60 -3.37
N VAL A 17 -5.69 -0.36 -2.82
CA VAL A 17 -6.16 -1.02 -1.59
C VAL A 17 -6.23 -2.54 -1.76
N THR A 18 -6.76 -3.00 -2.89
CA THR A 18 -6.90 -4.44 -3.17
C THR A 18 -5.54 -5.12 -3.23
N ALA A 19 -4.57 -4.51 -3.91
CA ALA A 19 -3.22 -5.06 -4.03
C ALA A 19 -2.51 -5.15 -2.68
N VAL A 20 -2.53 -4.08 -1.88
CA VAL A 20 -1.84 -4.06 -0.57
C VAL A 20 -2.49 -5.02 0.43
N ARG A 21 -3.80 -5.25 0.36
CA ARG A 21 -4.50 -6.22 1.22
C ARG A 21 -3.98 -7.65 1.06
N GLN A 22 -3.37 -7.98 -0.07
CA GLN A 22 -2.80 -9.30 -0.32
C GLN A 22 -1.38 -9.46 0.26
N TRP A 23 -0.75 -8.38 0.68
CA TRP A 23 0.62 -8.43 1.19
C TRP A 23 0.65 -8.92 2.64
N ARG A 24 1.71 -9.67 2.95
CA ARG A 24 2.04 -10.07 4.32
C ARG A 24 3.21 -9.23 4.81
N PHE A 25 2.94 -8.36 5.77
CA PHE A 25 3.96 -7.49 6.36
C PHE A 25 4.68 -8.20 7.52
N ALA A 26 6.01 -8.04 7.57
CA ALA A 26 6.74 -8.30 8.80
C ALA A 26 6.41 -7.21 9.83
N PRO A 27 6.30 -7.53 11.13
CA PRO A 27 6.04 -6.53 12.14
C PRO A 27 7.22 -5.56 12.23
N ALA A 28 6.93 -4.31 12.56
CA ALA A 28 7.95 -3.39 13.03
C ALA A 28 8.60 -3.93 14.31
N ARG A 29 9.87 -3.64 14.52
CA ARG A 29 10.63 -4.12 15.68
C ARG A 29 11.33 -2.99 16.39
N HIS A 30 11.39 -3.09 17.72
CA HIS A 30 12.28 -2.32 18.58
C HIS A 30 13.25 -3.29 19.25
N GLY A 31 14.48 -3.35 18.75
CA GLY A 31 15.38 -4.46 19.05
C GLY A 31 14.79 -5.79 18.58
N ASP A 32 14.68 -6.76 19.49
CA ASP A 32 14.06 -8.07 19.23
C ASP A 32 12.55 -8.11 19.46
N VAL A 33 11.94 -7.02 19.95
CA VAL A 33 10.53 -6.99 20.33
C VAL A 33 9.67 -6.47 19.16
N PRO A 34 8.66 -7.23 18.70
CA PRO A 34 7.67 -6.74 17.75
C PRO A 34 6.80 -5.64 18.36
N VAL A 35 6.58 -4.55 17.62
CA VAL A 35 5.79 -3.40 18.08
C VAL A 35 4.70 -3.04 17.06
N ALA A 36 3.59 -2.51 17.55
CA ALA A 36 2.53 -1.97 16.69
C ALA A 36 3.04 -0.69 16.00
N ALA A 37 2.88 -0.62 14.67
CA ALA A 37 3.29 0.53 13.89
C ALA A 37 2.39 0.70 12.66
N TRP A 38 2.33 1.92 12.14
CA TRP A 38 1.68 2.25 10.88
C TRP A 38 2.73 2.39 9.78
N ALA A 39 2.45 1.85 8.59
CA ALA A 39 3.32 1.95 7.42
C ALA A 39 2.63 2.76 6.31
N ARG A 40 3.34 3.71 5.72
CA ARG A 40 2.90 4.43 4.52
C ARG A 40 3.55 3.78 3.29
N VAL A 41 2.73 3.23 2.41
CA VAL A 41 3.19 2.53 1.19
C VAL A 41 2.81 3.35 -0.04
N PRO A 42 3.78 3.97 -0.75
CA PRO A 42 3.47 4.72 -1.96
C PRO A 42 3.23 3.77 -3.15
N ILE A 43 2.08 3.91 -3.81
CA ILE A 43 1.74 3.18 -5.03
C ILE A 43 1.77 4.15 -6.21
N ARG A 44 2.51 3.79 -7.27
CA ARG A 44 2.62 4.58 -8.50
C ARG A 44 2.08 3.79 -9.69
N PHE A 45 1.03 4.30 -10.31
CA PHE A 45 0.48 3.74 -11.54
C PHE A 45 1.25 4.27 -12.75
N ARG A 46 1.49 3.39 -13.72
CA ARG A 46 2.05 3.73 -15.03
C ARG A 46 1.17 3.04 -16.08
N LEU A 47 0.86 3.76 -17.16
CA LEU A 47 0.26 3.14 -18.32
C LEU A 47 1.38 2.41 -19.06
N ASP A 48 1.23 1.10 -19.22
CA ASP A 48 2.07 0.34 -20.14
C ASP A 48 1.36 0.29 -21.49
N GLU A 49 2.12 0.36 -22.58
CA GLU A 49 1.52 0.20 -23.90
C GLU A 49 1.02 -1.24 -24.03
N ALA A 50 -0.25 -1.41 -24.41
CA ALA A 50 -0.75 -2.72 -24.78
C ALA A 50 -0.04 -3.12 -26.08
N GLY A 51 0.83 -4.13 -26.00
CA GLY A 51 1.39 -4.80 -27.18
C GLY A 51 0.32 -5.48 -28.03
#